data_AF-A0A293M0S6-F1
#
_entry.id   AF-A0A293M0S6-F1
#
_cell.length_a   1.000
_cell.length_b   1.000
_cell.length_c   1.000
_cell.angle_alpha   90.00
_cell.angle_beta   90.00
_cell.angle_gamma   90.00
#
_symmetry.space_group_name_H-M   'P 1'
#
loop_
_entity.id
_entity.type
_entity.pdbx_description
1 polymer ?
#
loop_
_entity_poly.entity_id
_entity_poly.type
_entity_poly.pdbx_seq_one_letter_code
_entity_poly.pdbx_strand_id
1 'polypeptide(L)'
;MASDISDHDLNYVSSRLCAIRNSEDEVRSYIDNVISEHLLSTHQWQCTQLSDIQQRYSCFTSELQQIISLSTRTVRLSKRSTTKKPWVSRGLLKSIKYKNNLFRKHRLDPGNGHLFSRYK
;
A
#
# COMPACT_ATOMS: atom_id res chain seq x y z
N MET A 1 26.97 29.15 -28.35
CA MET A 1 26.38 27.85 -27.93
C MET A 1 25.67 28.08 -26.60
N ALA A 2 24.36 28.34 -26.66
CA ALA A 2 23.51 28.41 -25.47
C ALA A 2 22.51 27.26 -25.61
N SER A 3 22.64 26.27 -24.74
CA SER A 3 21.75 25.12 -24.69
C SER A 3 20.43 25.58 -24.07
N ASP A 4 19.40 25.65 -24.89
CA ASP A 4 18.03 25.87 -24.49
C ASP A 4 17.53 24.60 -23.78
N ILE A 5 17.79 24.52 -22.47
CA ILE A 5 17.21 23.51 -21.60
C ILE A 5 15.85 24.08 -21.23
N SER A 6 14.86 23.88 -22.10
CA SER A 6 13.47 24.09 -21.74
C SER A 6 13.17 23.16 -20.56
N ASP A 7 13.06 23.76 -19.37
CA ASP A 7 12.54 23.12 -18.17
C ASP A 7 11.27 22.37 -18.58
N HIS A 8 11.29 21.04 -18.44
CA HIS A 8 10.11 20.22 -18.54
C HIS A 8 9.23 20.51 -17.33
N ASP A 9 8.52 21.63 -17.38
CA ASP A 9 7.56 22.01 -16.38
C ASP A 9 6.45 20.95 -16.41
N LEU A 10 6.40 20.13 -15.35
CA LEU A 10 5.38 19.10 -15.19
C LEU A 10 4.04 19.80 -15.01
N ASN A 11 3.36 20.05 -16.14
CA ASN A 11 2.00 20.55 -16.17
C ASN A 11 1.09 19.49 -15.55
N TYR A 12 0.81 19.64 -14.25
CA TYR A 12 -0.19 18.84 -13.55
C TYR A 12 -1.57 19.22 -14.06
N VAL A 13 -2.07 18.48 -15.04
CA VAL A 13 -3.48 18.51 -15.42
C VAL A 13 -4.26 17.85 -14.28
N SER A 14 -4.75 18.66 -13.34
CA SER A 14 -5.75 18.21 -12.37
C SER A 14 -7.09 18.13 -13.08
N SER A 15 -7.37 16.99 -13.71
CA SER A 15 -8.75 16.64 -13.99
C SER A 15 -9.44 16.52 -12.63
N ARG A 16 -10.45 17.35 -12.37
CA ARG A 16 -11.42 17.11 -11.30
C ARG A 16 -12.24 15.88 -11.68
N LEU A 17 -11.60 14.72 -11.70
CA LEU A 17 -12.30 13.45 -11.59
C LEU A 17 -12.95 13.56 -10.22
N CYS A 18 -14.27 13.77 -10.21
CA CYS A 18 -15.10 13.57 -9.05
C CYS A 18 -14.59 12.29 -8.40
N ALA A 19 -13.90 12.43 -7.27
CA ALA A 19 -13.46 11.28 -6.52
C ALA A 19 -14.75 10.63 -6.05
N ILE A 20 -15.21 9.64 -6.81
CA ILE A 20 -16.24 8.71 -6.37
C ILE A 20 -15.60 8.06 -5.14
N ARG A 21 -15.93 8.61 -3.97
CA ARG A 21 -15.56 8.03 -2.70
C ARG A 21 -16.41 6.78 -2.58
N ASN A 22 -15.91 5.68 -3.10
CA ASN A 22 -16.41 4.37 -2.69
C ASN A 22 -16.20 4.32 -1.18
N SER A 23 -17.29 4.48 -0.42
CA SER A 23 -17.28 4.43 1.04
C SER A 23 -17.22 2.99 1.54
N GLU A 24 -16.57 2.11 0.79
CA GLU A 24 -16.25 0.80 1.29
C GLU A 24 -15.06 0.98 2.23
N ASP A 25 -15.25 0.61 3.49
CA ASP A 25 -14.14 0.51 4.43
C ASP A 25 -13.09 -0.40 3.78
N GLU A 26 -11.96 0.16 3.35
CA GLU A 26 -10.90 -0.65 2.74
C GLU A 26 -10.40 -1.66 3.78
N VAL A 27 -10.78 -2.92 3.59
CA VAL A 27 -10.29 -4.05 4.35
C VAL A 27 -9.01 -4.54 3.68
N ARG A 28 -7.97 -4.76 4.47
CA ARG A 28 -6.76 -5.41 4.00
C ARG A 28 -6.58 -6.76 4.67
N SER A 29 -6.41 -7.79 3.86
CA SER A 29 -6.16 -9.15 4.30
C SER A 29 -4.67 -9.44 4.29
N TYR A 30 -4.19 -10.14 5.30
CA TYR A 30 -2.81 -10.62 5.42
C TYR A 30 -2.83 -12.07 5.86
N ILE A 31 -1.96 -12.88 5.27
CA ILE A 31 -1.72 -14.26 5.73
C ILE A 31 -0.72 -14.17 6.89
N ASP A 32 -1.09 -14.74 8.05
CA ASP A 32 -0.19 -14.92 9.16
C ASP A 32 0.69 -16.15 8.90
N ASN A 33 1.94 -15.90 8.51
CA ASN A 33 2.88 -16.95 8.13
C ASN A 33 3.14 -17.96 9.25
N VAL A 34 3.14 -17.54 10.52
CA VAL A 34 3.39 -18.43 11.66
C VAL A 34 2.21 -19.39 11.82
N ILE A 35 0.99 -18.87 11.72
CA ILE A 35 -0.22 -19.70 11.77
C ILE A 35 -0.29 -20.61 10.55
N SER A 36 -0.01 -20.10 9.35
CA SER A 36 -0.07 -20.92 8.13
C SER A 36 0.97 -22.04 8.16
N GLU A 37 2.20 -21.78 8.60
CA GLU A 37 3.24 -22.80 8.73
C GLU A 37 2.83 -23.87 9.75
N HIS A 38 2.31 -23.45 10.91
CA HIS A 38 1.82 -24.39 11.92
C HIS A 38 0.69 -25.27 11.36
N LEU A 39 -0.35 -24.66 10.79
CA LEU A 39 -1.48 -25.38 10.22
C LEU A 39 -1.03 -26.35 9.11
N LEU A 40 -0.19 -25.90 8.17
CA LEU A 40 0.32 -26.75 7.10
C LEU A 40 1.16 -27.92 7.63
N SER A 41 1.94 -27.71 8.70
CA SER A 41 2.80 -28.75 9.28
C SER A 41 2.02 -29.82 10.06
N THR A 42 0.89 -29.46 10.67
CA THR A 42 0.07 -30.36 11.49
C THR A 42 -1.12 -30.95 10.75
N HIS A 43 -1.49 -30.40 9.59
CA HIS A 43 -2.69 -30.78 8.86
C HIS A 43 -2.55 -32.18 8.25
N GLN A 44 -3.54 -33.04 8.53
CA GLN A 44 -3.62 -34.39 7.97
C GLN A 44 -4.44 -34.38 6.69
N TRP A 45 -3.77 -34.48 5.55
CA TRP A 45 -4.38 -34.47 4.22
C TRP A 45 -5.22 -35.72 3.95
N GLN A 46 -6.55 -35.57 4.00
CA GLN A 46 -7.48 -36.67 3.76
C GLN A 46 -7.65 -36.96 2.26
N CYS A 47 -7.24 -36.01 1.40
CA CYS A 47 -7.31 -36.10 -0.05
C CYS A 47 -6.56 -37.31 -0.64
N THR A 48 -5.65 -37.94 0.10
CA THR A 48 -4.89 -39.12 -0.37
C THR A 48 -5.74 -40.40 -0.47
N GLN A 49 -6.87 -40.48 0.26
CA GLN A 49 -7.69 -41.69 0.34
C GLN A 49 -8.72 -41.84 -0.78
N LEU A 50 -8.96 -40.78 -1.57
CA LEU A 50 -9.92 -40.79 -2.67
C LEU A 50 -9.36 -41.59 -3.84
N SER A 51 -10.20 -42.25 -4.65
CA SER A 51 -9.74 -43.03 -5.82
C SER A 51 -9.59 -42.17 -7.08
N ASP A 52 -10.49 -41.21 -7.27
CA ASP A 52 -10.56 -40.35 -8.44
C ASP A 52 -9.61 -39.14 -8.34
N ILE A 53 -8.80 -38.91 -9.37
CA ILE A 53 -7.78 -37.84 -9.40
C ILE A 53 -8.42 -36.45 -9.30
N GLN A 54 -9.56 -36.22 -9.93
CA GLN A 54 -10.24 -34.94 -9.91
C GLN A 54 -10.83 -34.67 -8.51
N GLN A 55 -11.35 -35.70 -7.85
CA GLN A 55 -11.80 -35.62 -6.46
C GLN A 55 -10.64 -35.34 -5.50
N ARG A 56 -9.48 -36.00 -5.69
CA ARG A 56 -8.25 -35.71 -4.91
C ARG A 56 -7.84 -34.25 -5.03
N TYR A 57 -7.78 -33.74 -6.26
CA TYR A 57 -7.40 -32.35 -6.50
C TYR A 57 -8.39 -31.37 -5.85
N SER A 58 -9.69 -31.60 -6.04
CA SER A 58 -10.75 -30.75 -5.49
C SER A 58 -10.68 -30.74 -3.96
N CYS A 59 -10.50 -31.91 -3.34
CA CYS A 59 -10.34 -32.06 -1.90
C CYS A 59 -9.09 -31.30 -1.39
N PHE A 60 -7.93 -31.49 -2.02
CA PHE A 60 -6.71 -30.76 -1.68
C PHE A 60 -6.89 -29.24 -1.77
N THR A 61 -7.49 -28.74 -2.86
CA THR A 61 -7.70 -27.30 -3.03
C THR A 61 -8.65 -26.72 -1.98
N SER A 62 -9.69 -27.47 -1.60
CA SER A 62 -10.62 -27.08 -0.55
C SER A 62 -9.94 -27.01 0.81
N GLU A 63 -9.18 -28.04 1.18
CA GLU A 63 -8.41 -28.07 2.43
C GLU A 63 -7.38 -26.92 2.48
N LEU A 64 -6.67 -26.67 1.39
CA LEU A 64 -5.70 -25.59 1.29
C LEU A 64 -6.37 -24.21 1.42
N GLN A 65 -7.52 -24.00 0.75
CA GLN A 65 -8.29 -22.77 0.88
C GLN A 65 -8.76 -22.54 2.32
N GLN A 66 -9.16 -23.60 3.02
CA GLN A 66 -9.55 -23.52 4.42
C GLN A 66 -8.37 -23.09 5.30
N ILE A 67 -7.18 -23.68 5.11
CA ILE A 67 -5.97 -23.29 5.84
C ILE A 67 -5.61 -21.82 5.57
N ILE A 68 -5.66 -21.38 4.31
CA ILE A 68 -5.42 -19.98 3.94
C ILE A 68 -6.43 -19.07 4.63
N SER A 69 -7.72 -19.44 4.63
CA SER A 69 -8.76 -18.65 5.28
C SER A 69 -8.55 -18.54 6.79
N LEU A 70 -8.17 -19.63 7.47
CA LEU A 70 -7.92 -19.65 8.92
C LEU A 70 -6.67 -18.86 9.32
N SER A 71 -5.65 -18.85 8.45
CA SER A 71 -4.42 -18.06 8.65
C SER A 71 -4.56 -16.61 8.17
N THR A 72 -5.64 -16.26 7.47
CA THR A 72 -5.86 -14.90 6.97
C THR A 72 -6.48 -14.03 8.04
N ARG A 73 -5.82 -12.91 8.35
CA ARG A 73 -6.34 -11.85 9.20
C ARG A 73 -6.78 -10.66 8.37
N THR A 74 -8.00 -10.20 8.61
CA THR A 74 -8.54 -8.98 8.00
C THR A 74 -8.41 -7.81 8.96
N VAL A 75 -7.80 -6.72 8.50
CA VAL A 75 -7.69 -5.48 9.27
C VAL A 75 -8.44 -4.37 8.54
N ARG A 76 -9.34 -3.69 9.26
CA ARG A 76 -9.98 -2.47 8.77
C ARG A 76 -8.96 -1.35 8.71
N LEU A 77 -8.76 -0.75 7.54
CA LEU A 77 -7.86 0.38 7.41
C LEU A 77 -8.53 1.65 7.93
N SER A 78 -7.80 2.43 8.73
CA SER A 78 -8.26 3.78 9.08
C SER A 78 -8.37 4.66 7.83
N LYS A 79 -9.36 5.57 7.78
CA LYS A 79 -9.56 6.53 6.68
C LYS A 79 -8.27 7.25 6.24
N ARG A 80 -7.36 7.51 7.18
CA ARG A 80 -6.06 8.18 6.94
C ARG A 80 -5.04 7.29 6.23
N SER A 81 -5.15 5.97 6.38
CA SER A 81 -4.34 5.00 5.65
C SER A 81 -4.86 4.84 4.23
N THR A 82 -6.18 4.80 4.05
CA THR A 82 -6.93 4.72 2.78
C THR A 82 -6.57 5.88 1.84
N THR A 83 -6.41 7.09 2.38
CA THR A 83 -6.10 8.28 1.56
C THR A 83 -4.67 8.31 1.05
N LYS A 84 -3.78 7.43 1.54
CA LYS A 84 -2.40 7.37 1.06
C LYS A 84 -2.36 6.50 -0.19
N LYS A 85 -1.91 7.09 -1.30
CA LYS A 85 -1.64 6.33 -2.52
C LYS A 85 -0.62 5.21 -2.21
N PRO A 86 -0.88 3.96 -2.62
CA PRO A 86 -0.10 2.79 -2.20
C PRO A 86 1.38 2.84 -2.64
N TRP A 87 1.68 3.56 -3.71
CA TRP A 87 3.05 3.77 -4.21
C TRP A 87 3.84 4.85 -3.45
N VAL A 88 3.21 5.59 -2.52
CA VAL A 88 3.89 6.64 -1.77
C VAL A 88 4.53 6.05 -0.52
N SER A 89 5.86 5.90 -0.55
CA SER A 89 6.61 5.40 0.60
C SER A 89 6.57 6.35 1.80
N ARG A 90 6.81 5.81 3.01
CA ARG A 90 6.96 6.64 4.22
C ARG A 90 8.09 7.67 4.08
N GLY A 91 9.18 7.32 3.39
CA GLY A 91 10.30 8.22 3.12
C GLY A 91 9.88 9.40 2.23
N LEU A 92 9.14 9.12 1.16
CA LEU A 92 8.61 10.14 0.27
C LEU A 92 7.64 11.09 1.00
N LEU A 93 6.74 10.55 1.83
CA LEU A 93 5.85 11.36 2.67
C LEU A 93 6.62 12.26 3.65
N LYS A 94 7.72 11.77 4.24
CA LYS A 94 8.57 12.57 5.13
C LYS A 94 9.23 13.72 4.36
N SER A 95 9.78 13.44 3.18
CA SER A 95 10.41 14.46 2.32
C SER A 95 9.42 15.54 1.89
N ILE A 96 8.23 15.15 1.41
CA ILE A 96 7.15 16.09 1.04
C ILE A 96 6.76 16.98 2.23
N LYS A 97 6.56 16.38 3.42
CA LYS A 97 6.22 17.14 4.63
C LYS A 97 7.33 18.10 5.04
N TYR A 98 8.59 17.67 4.93
CA TYR A 98 9.74 18.50 5.24
C TYR A 98 9.79 19.74 4.33
N LYS A 99 9.68 19.55 3.01
CA LYS A 99 9.66 20.65 2.04
C LYS A 99 8.48 21.60 2.27
N ASN A 100 7.28 21.08 2.52
CA ASN A 100 6.10 21.90 2.83
C ASN A 100 6.27 22.71 4.13
N ASN A 101 6.92 22.12 5.14
CA ASN A 101 7.23 22.83 6.38
C ASN A 101 8.24 23.95 6.16
N LEU A 102 9.28 23.72 5.36
CA LEU A 102 10.25 24.76 5.00
C LEU A 102 9.57 25.91 4.26
N PHE A 103 8.73 25.60 3.27
CA PHE A 103 7.93 26.60 2.55
C PHE A 103 7.08 27.46 3.50
N ARG A 104 6.36 26.82 4.42
CA ARG A 104 5.53 27.53 5.40
C ARG A 104 6.37 28.42 6.33
N LYS A 105 7.53 27.94 6.78
CA LYS A 105 8.45 28.72 7.62
C LYS A 105 9.00 29.94 6.86
N HIS A 106 9.41 29.74 5.61
CA HIS A 106 9.87 30.83 4.75
C HIS A 106 8.77 31.88 4.50
N ARG A 107 7.51 31.46 4.32
CA ARG A 107 6.39 32.43 4.18
C ARG A 107 6.14 33.27 5.43
N LEU A 108 6.45 32.74 6.62
CA LEU A 108 6.27 33.46 7.89
C LEU A 108 7.43 34.41 8.18
N ASP A 109 8.65 34.04 7.77
CA ASP A 109 9.85 34.83 7.94
C ASP A 109 10.70 34.82 6.65
N PRO A 110 10.33 35.64 5.65
CA PRO A 110 10.99 35.67 4.35
C PRO A 110 12.39 36.29 4.39
N GLY A 111 12.73 37.03 5.46
CA GLY A 111 14.07 37.59 5.67
C GLY A 111 15.12 36.57 6.10
N ASN A 112 14.70 35.34 6.43
CA ASN A 112 15.58 34.31 6.94
C ASN A 112 16.35 33.60 5.81
N GLY A 113 17.54 34.12 5.48
CA GLY A 113 18.40 33.59 4.42
C GLY A 113 18.80 32.12 4.59
N HIS A 114 18.86 31.62 5.83
CA HIS A 114 19.14 30.21 6.12
C HIS A 114 17.95 29.29 5.79
N LEU A 115 16.71 29.75 6.01
CA LEU A 115 15.52 29.00 5.57
C LEU A 115 15.37 29.02 4.05
N PHE A 116 15.71 30.14 3.41
CA PHE A 116 15.71 30.27 1.96
C PHE A 116 16.69 29.31 1.29
N SER A 117 17.92 29.21 1.78
CA SER A 117 18.94 28.31 1.23
C SER A 117 18.60 26.83 1.37
N ARG A 118 17.86 26.45 2.42
CA ARG A 118 17.41 25.06 2.64
C ARG A 118 16.14 24.69 1.89
N TYR A 119 15.34 25.66 1.45
CA TYR A 119 14.11 25.42 0.72
C TYR A 119 14.31 25.28 -0.79
N LYS A 120 15.23 26.08 -1.36
CA LYS A 120 15.68 25.97 -2.75
C LYS A 120 16.30 24.60 -3.02
#